data_AF-A0AAX3VAG4-F1
#
_entry.id   AF-A0AAX3VAG4-F1
#
_cell.length_a   1.000
_cell.length_b   1.000
_cell.length_c   1.000
_cell.angle_alpha   90.00
_cell.angle_beta   90.00
_cell.angle_gamma   90.00
#
_symmetry.space_group_name_H-M   'P 1'
#
loop_
_entity.id
_entity.type
_entity.pdbx_description
1 polymer ?
#
loop_
_entity_poly.entity_id
_entity_poly.type
_entity_poly.pdbx_seq_one_letter_code
_entity_poly.pdbx_strand_id
1 'polypeptide(L)'
;MSGFSEWVKHQLELRQETDVADAARALGIRPSELGRWLSAKRPPTQDTIRTACRVFDVHVQEILVAAGYMTPDESGLDDKPISLSSLSTRDLLDELARRSASHSLASQ
;
A
#
# COMPACT_ATOMS: atom_id res chain seq x y z
N MET A 1 7.91 9.89 -10.18
CA MET A 1 7.27 8.77 -10.90
C MET A 1 5.79 8.86 -10.59
N SER A 2 4.92 8.91 -11.59
CA SER A 2 3.48 9.10 -11.39
C SER A 2 2.72 8.02 -12.15
N GLY A 3 1.70 7.47 -11.52
CA GLY A 3 0.87 6.39 -12.07
C GLY A 3 0.73 5.21 -11.12
N PHE A 4 -0.42 4.57 -11.18
CA PHE A 4 -0.72 3.40 -10.38
C PHE A 4 0.22 2.21 -10.66
N SER A 5 0.58 1.97 -11.92
CA SER A 5 1.52 0.91 -12.32
C SER A 5 2.90 1.07 -11.67
N GLU A 6 3.45 2.29 -11.74
CA GLU A 6 4.73 2.64 -11.14
C GLU A 6 4.69 2.52 -9.62
N TRP A 7 3.58 2.94 -9.00
CA TRP A 7 3.37 2.76 -7.57
C TRP A 7 3.34 1.28 -7.18
N VAL A 8 2.58 0.45 -7.89
CA VAL A 8 2.55 -1.01 -7.64
C VAL A 8 3.94 -1.61 -7.81
N LYS A 9 4.67 -1.25 -8.87
CA LYS A 9 6.03 -1.73 -9.09
C LYS A 9 6.95 -1.36 -7.93
N HIS A 10 6.89 -0.12 -7.45
CA HIS A 10 7.68 0.33 -6.31
C HIS A 10 7.35 -0.46 -5.03
N GLN A 11 6.07 -0.76 -4.77
CA GLN A 11 5.67 -1.59 -3.63
C GLN A 11 6.24 -3.02 -3.71
N LEU A 12 6.30 -3.60 -4.92
CA LEU A 12 6.93 -4.92 -5.11
C LEU A 12 8.45 -4.86 -4.88
N GLU A 13 9.11 -3.81 -5.35
CA GLU A 13 10.54 -3.58 -5.11
C GLU A 13 10.86 -3.48 -3.61
N LEU A 14 10.05 -2.75 -2.83
CA LEU A 14 10.19 -2.66 -1.37
C LEU A 14 10.04 -4.02 -0.66
N ARG A 15 9.22 -4.91 -1.22
CA ARG A 15 8.99 -6.27 -0.72
C ARG A 15 10.00 -7.29 -1.24
N GLN A 16 10.94 -6.86 -2.09
CA GLN A 16 11.94 -7.72 -2.74
C GLN A 16 11.33 -8.83 -3.60
N GLU A 17 10.12 -8.60 -4.12
CA GLU A 17 9.39 -9.56 -4.95
C GLU A 17 9.78 -9.35 -6.42
N THR A 18 10.61 -10.25 -6.96
CA THR A 18 11.10 -10.18 -8.34
C THR A 18 10.25 -10.95 -9.36
N ASP A 19 9.52 -11.98 -8.94
CA ASP A 19 8.65 -12.76 -9.82
C ASP A 19 7.18 -12.39 -9.63
N VAL A 20 6.45 -12.20 -10.74
CA VAL A 20 5.06 -11.72 -10.72
C VAL A 20 4.10 -12.78 -10.13
N ALA A 21 4.36 -14.07 -10.36
CA ALA A 21 3.50 -15.12 -9.84
C ALA A 21 3.69 -15.28 -8.33
N ASP A 22 4.93 -15.19 -7.86
CA ASP A 22 5.25 -15.22 -6.42
C ASP A 22 4.72 -13.97 -5.71
N ALA A 23 4.93 -12.79 -6.28
CA ALA A 23 4.37 -11.53 -5.78
C ALA A 23 2.84 -11.57 -5.67
N ALA A 24 2.16 -12.06 -6.71
CA ALA A 24 0.70 -12.17 -6.72
C ALA A 24 0.20 -13.15 -5.65
N ARG A 25 0.94 -14.26 -5.44
CA ARG A 25 0.64 -15.23 -4.39
C ARG A 25 0.81 -14.61 -3.00
N ALA A 26 1.90 -13.89 -2.77
CA ALA A 26 2.15 -13.18 -1.52
C ALA A 26 1.07 -12.11 -1.24
N LEU A 27 0.58 -11.44 -2.29
CA LEU A 27 -0.50 -10.45 -2.23
C LEU A 27 -1.92 -11.06 -2.15
N GLY A 28 -2.07 -12.38 -2.30
CA GLY A 28 -3.37 -13.03 -2.31
C GLY A 28 -4.27 -12.68 -3.51
N ILE A 29 -3.67 -12.31 -4.65
CA ILE A 29 -4.39 -12.00 -5.90
C ILE A 29 -3.97 -12.92 -7.04
N ARG A 30 -4.72 -12.90 -8.14
CA ARG A 30 -4.38 -13.71 -9.32
C ARG A 30 -3.16 -13.09 -10.05
N PRO A 31 -2.21 -13.89 -10.56
CA PRO A 31 -1.08 -13.37 -11.35
C PRO A 31 -1.52 -12.51 -12.55
N SER A 32 -2.63 -12.86 -13.20
CA SER A 32 -3.20 -12.07 -14.30
C SER A 32 -3.73 -10.70 -13.86
N GLU A 33 -4.20 -10.60 -12.62
CA GLU A 33 -4.65 -9.33 -12.04
C GLU A 33 -3.46 -8.42 -11.75
N LEU A 34 -2.40 -8.96 -11.11
CA LEU A 34 -1.17 -8.20 -10.88
C LEU A 34 -0.50 -7.78 -12.21
N GLY A 35 -0.45 -8.67 -13.19
CA GLY A 35 0.04 -8.35 -14.54
C GLY A 35 -0.75 -7.22 -15.21
N ARG A 36 -2.07 -7.16 -15.00
CA ARG A 36 -2.91 -6.06 -15.47
C ARG A 36 -2.59 -4.74 -14.77
N TRP A 37 -2.27 -4.76 -13.48
CA TRP A 37 -1.89 -3.55 -12.74
C TRP A 37 -0.55 -3.01 -13.22
N LEU A 38 0.45 -3.88 -13.40
CA LEU A 38 1.79 -3.53 -13.85
C LEU A 38 1.83 -3.00 -15.30
N SER A 39 0.87 -3.39 -16.13
CA SER A 39 0.75 -2.96 -17.53
C SER A 39 -0.30 -1.86 -17.74
N ALA A 40 -0.89 -1.33 -16.67
CA ALA A 40 -1.97 -0.36 -16.75
C ALA A 40 -1.51 0.95 -17.40
N LYS A 41 -2.13 1.32 -18.53
CA LYS A 41 -1.91 2.62 -19.21
C LYS A 41 -2.97 3.66 -18.87
N ARG A 42 -4.06 3.22 -18.22
CA ARG A 42 -5.19 4.05 -17.82
C ARG A 42 -5.26 4.09 -16.31
N PRO A 43 -5.84 5.15 -15.72
CA PRO A 43 -6.12 5.17 -14.30
C PRO A 43 -6.90 3.92 -13.86
N PRO A 44 -6.58 3.36 -12.68
CA PRO A 44 -7.28 2.20 -12.14
C PRO A 44 -8.74 2.54 -11.85
N THR A 45 -9.62 1.54 -11.88
CA THR A 45 -10.99 1.69 -11.40
C THR A 45 -11.03 1.82 -9.88
N GLN A 46 -12.13 2.35 -9.34
CA GLN A 46 -12.32 2.42 -7.88
C GLN A 46 -12.19 1.04 -7.20
N ASP A 47 -12.70 -0.02 -7.82
CA ASP A 47 -12.55 -1.38 -7.29
C ASP A 47 -11.10 -1.86 -7.32
N THR A 48 -10.33 -1.49 -8.35
CA THR A 48 -8.90 -1.79 -8.42
C THR A 48 -8.15 -1.10 -7.29
N ILE A 49 -8.45 0.18 -7.04
CA ILE A 49 -7.85 0.94 -5.93
C ILE A 49 -8.24 0.32 -4.59
N ARG A 50 -9.51 -0.06 -4.39
CA ARG A 50 -9.98 -0.70 -3.15
C ARG A 50 -9.27 -2.03 -2.90
N THR A 51 -9.11 -2.86 -3.95
CA THR A 51 -8.34 -4.09 -3.85
C THR A 51 -6.88 -3.81 -3.51
N ALA A 52 -6.26 -2.82 -4.16
CA ALA A 52 -4.89 -2.41 -3.87
C ALA A 52 -4.70 -1.96 -2.42
N CYS A 53 -5.60 -1.14 -1.87
CA CYS A 53 -5.58 -0.71 -0.47
C CYS A 53 -5.54 -1.92 0.48
N ARG A 54 -6.39 -2.92 0.22
CA ARG A 54 -6.47 -4.12 1.05
C ARG A 54 -5.22 -4.98 0.97
N VAL A 55 -4.66 -5.22 -0.22
CA VAL A 55 -3.53 -6.15 -0.39
C VAL A 55 -2.19 -5.53 -0.01
N PHE A 56 -2.07 -4.21 -0.14
CA PHE A 56 -0.89 -3.47 0.28
C PHE A 56 -0.97 -2.95 1.72
N ASP A 57 -2.15 -3.04 2.36
CA ASP A 57 -2.45 -2.53 3.70
C ASP A 57 -2.12 -1.03 3.84
N VAL A 58 -2.67 -0.23 2.92
CA VAL A 58 -2.46 1.22 2.85
C VAL A 58 -3.78 1.97 2.75
N HIS A 59 -3.80 3.23 3.21
CA HIS A 59 -4.96 4.10 3.02
C HIS A 59 -5.12 4.51 1.56
N VAL A 60 -6.37 4.72 1.12
CA VAL A 60 -6.68 5.11 -0.27
C VAL A 60 -5.98 6.41 -0.67
N GLN A 61 -5.88 7.38 0.23
CA GLN A 61 -5.20 8.65 -0.02
C GLN A 61 -3.71 8.45 -0.33
N GLU A 62 -3.04 7.50 0.33
CA GLU A 62 -1.62 7.22 0.07
C GLU A 62 -1.41 6.76 -1.38
N ILE A 63 -2.29 5.89 -1.89
CA ILE A 63 -2.25 5.44 -3.28
C ILE A 63 -2.50 6.62 -4.22
N LEU A 64 -3.53 7.42 -3.96
CA LEU A 64 -3.89 8.55 -4.83
C LEU A 64 -2.78 9.61 -4.87
N VAL A 65 -2.16 9.91 -3.74
CA VAL A 65 -1.05 10.86 -3.65
C VAL A 65 0.21 10.30 -4.34
N ALA A 66 0.61 9.08 -4.00
CA ALA A 66 1.82 8.48 -4.57
C ALA A 66 1.69 8.22 -6.08
N ALA A 67 0.48 7.91 -6.57
CA ALA A 67 0.21 7.76 -7.99
C ALA A 67 0.04 9.12 -8.71
N GLY A 68 -0.02 10.24 -8.01
CA GLY A 68 -0.17 11.58 -8.59
C GLY A 68 -1.58 11.94 -9.05
N TYR A 69 -2.60 11.25 -8.52
CA TYR A 69 -4.03 11.57 -8.75
C TYR A 69 -4.58 12.59 -7.76
N MET A 70 -3.85 12.85 -6.68
CA MET A 70 -4.21 13.75 -5.59
C MET A 70 -2.92 14.39 -5.08
N THR A 71 -2.97 15.66 -4.68
CA THR A 71 -1.87 16.30 -3.96
C THR A 71 -1.95 16.00 -2.46
N PRO A 72 -0.82 16.05 -1.72
CA PRO A 72 -0.85 15.90 -0.26
C PRO A 72 -1.85 16.86 0.42
N ASP A 73 -1.89 18.11 -0.02
CA ASP A 73 -2.79 19.15 0.54
C ASP A 73 -4.29 18.82 0.33
N GLU A 74 -4.62 18.17 -0.80
CA GLU A 74 -6.00 17.74 -1.09
C GLU A 74 -6.44 16.50 -0.29
N SER A 75 -5.48 15.75 0.26
CA SER A 75 -5.77 14.47 0.91
C SER A 75 -6.49 14.61 2.26
N GLY A 76 -6.38 15.79 2.88
CA GLY A 76 -6.89 16.04 4.24
C GLY A 76 -6.23 15.17 5.31
N LEU A 77 -5.20 14.38 4.96
CA LEU A 77 -4.29 13.78 5.92
C LEU A 77 -3.40 14.91 6.43
N ASP A 78 -3.43 15.17 7.74
CA ASP A 78 -2.46 16.07 8.36
C ASP A 78 -1.07 15.50 8.13
N ASP A 79 -0.37 16.03 7.12
CA ASP A 79 0.95 15.62 6.66
C ASP A 79 2.05 16.08 7.63
N LYS A 80 1.80 15.99 8.94
CA LYS A 80 2.87 16.08 9.93
C LYS A 80 3.41 14.66 10.10
N PRO A 81 4.46 14.26 9.34
CA PRO A 81 5.14 13.02 9.65
C PRO A 81 5.61 13.15 11.10
N ILE A 82 5.05 12.32 11.97
CA ILE A 82 5.65 12.09 13.28
C ILE A 82 7.03 11.55 12.96
N SER A 83 8.05 12.32 13.32
CA SER A 83 9.42 11.88 13.09
C SER A 83 9.61 10.57 13.85
N LEU A 84 9.92 9.47 13.16
CA LEU A 84 10.10 8.17 13.82
C LEU A 84 11.23 8.23 14.86
N SER A 85 12.22 9.12 14.67
CA SER A 85 13.29 9.39 15.63
C SER A 85 12.81 10.12 16.89
N SER A 86 11.61 10.68 16.89
CA SER A 86 10.98 11.25 18.10
C SER A 86 10.21 10.22 18.93
N LEU A 87 10.01 9.01 18.39
CA LEU A 87 9.39 7.89 19.09
C LEU A 87 10.49 6.99 19.68
N SER A 88 10.30 6.51 20.91
CA SER A 88 11.23 5.52 21.44
C SER A 88 11.01 4.18 20.73
N THR A 89 12.07 3.36 20.65
CA THR A 89 11.96 1.98 20.12
C THR A 89 10.88 1.18 20.85
N ARG A 90 10.67 1.45 22.15
CA ARG A 90 9.65 0.77 22.95
C ARG A 90 8.23 1.15 22.51
N ASP A 91 7.97 2.44 22.30
CA ASP A 91 6.65 2.92 21.85
C ASP A 91 6.27 2.34 20.49
N LEU A 92 7.27 2.20 19.59
CA LEU A 92 7.09 1.55 18.30
C LEU A 92 6.74 0.06 18.45
N LEU A 93 7.46 -0.66 19.32
CA LEU A 93 7.18 -2.08 19.58
C LEU A 93 5.78 -2.29 20.17
N ASP A 94 5.37 -1.45 21.12
CA ASP A 94 4.06 -1.54 21.76
C ASP A 94 2.92 -1.27 20.75
N GLU A 95 3.08 -0.28 19.86
CA GLU A 95 2.09 0.02 18.83
C GLU A 95 2.00 -1.08 17.77
N LEU A 96 3.14 -1.63 17.33
CA LEU A 96 3.15 -2.77 16.40
C LEU A 96 2.48 -4.00 17.01
N ALA A 97 2.74 -4.31 18.28
CA ALA A 97 2.08 -5.40 18.99
C ALA A 97 0.55 -5.18 19.07
N ARG A 98 0.11 -3.95 19.37
CA ARG A 98 -1.32 -3.58 19.41
C ARG A 98 -2.00 -3.75 18.05
N ARG A 99 -1.37 -3.30 16.95
CA ARG A 99 -1.90 -3.47 15.59
C ARG A 99 -2.01 -4.94 15.19
N SER A 100 -0.97 -5.72 15.50
CA SER A 100 -0.93 -7.15 15.21
C SER A 100 -2.06 -7.89 15.92
N ALA A 101 -2.32 -7.56 17.20
CA ALA A 101 -3.43 -8.13 17.95
C ALA A 101 -4.81 -7.73 17.38
N SER A 102 -4.95 -6.47 16.93
CA SER A 102 -6.20 -5.97 16.34
C SER A 102 -6.50 -6.63 14.99
N HIS A 103 -5.47 -6.91 14.18
CA HIS A 103 -5.61 -7.57 12.89
C HIS A 103 -5.98 -9.07 13.01
N SER A 104 -5.47 -9.74 14.06
CA SER A 104 -5.83 -11.12 14.40
C SER A 104 -7.27 -11.31 14.86
N LEU A 105 -7.90 -10.27 15.44
CA LEU A 105 -9.30 -10.30 15.86
C LEU A 105 -10.29 -10.01 14.72
N ALA A 106 -9.86 -9.28 13.69
CA ALA A 106 -10.69 -8.97 12.52
C ALA A 106 -10.72 -10.09 11.45
N SER A 107 -9.91 -11.15 11.63
CA SER A 107 -9.82 -12.31 10.74
C SER A 107 -10.53 -13.57 11.27
N GLN A 108 -11.33 -13.45 12.34
CA GLN A 108 -12.22 -14.48 12.88
C GLN A 108 -13.68 -14.17 12.53
#